data_AF-A0A6L3VZD7-F1
#
_entry.id   AF-A0A6L3VZD7-F1
#
_cell.length_a   1.000
_cell.length_b   1.000
_cell.length_c   1.000
_cell.angle_alpha   90.00
_cell.angle_beta   90.00
_cell.angle_gamma   90.00
#
_symmetry.space_group_name_H-M   'P 1'
#
loop_
_entity.id
_entity.type
_entity.pdbx_description
1 polymer ?
#
loop_
_entity_poly.entity_id
_entity_poly.type
_entity_poly.pdbx_seq_one_letter_code
_entity_poly.pdbx_strand_id
1 'polypeptide(L)' 'MLIDEPVSAETTPVGHPSQITGARGCFRVRRVLEQWQEPGEARFYRLQVTTPDGPAIAEVVGPAAGAAGPWTLRRIWP' A
#
# COMPACT_ATOMS: atom_id res chain seq x y z
N MET A 1 -5.72 -10.09 -8.11
CA MET A 1 -7.18 -9.93 -7.89
C MET A 1 -7.48 -8.49 -7.51
N LEU A 2 -8.48 -7.82 -8.10
CA LEU A 2 -8.90 -6.47 -7.70
C LEU A 2 -9.78 -6.55 -6.45
N ILE A 3 -9.48 -5.75 -5.43
CA ILE A 3 -9.90 -6.01 -4.05
C ILE A 3 -10.55 -4.82 -3.35
N ASP A 4 -10.32 -3.57 -3.78
CA ASP A 4 -10.95 -2.34 -3.23
C ASP A 4 -11.23 -2.38 -1.71
N GLU A 5 -10.24 -2.84 -0.96
CA GLU A 5 -10.38 -3.17 0.46
C GLU A 5 -9.75 -2.07 1.30
N PRO A 6 -10.45 -1.55 2.32
CA PRO A 6 -9.86 -0.61 3.26
C PRO A 6 -8.75 -1.31 4.06
N VAL A 7 -7.58 -0.70 4.11
CA VAL A 7 -6.42 -1.20 4.85
C VAL A 7 -5.85 -0.10 5.74
N SER A 8 -5.07 -0.51 6.73
CA SER A 8 -4.19 0.37 7.48
C SER A 8 -2.78 0.26 6.92
N ALA A 9 -2.04 1.37 6.91
CA ALA A 9 -0.63 1.36 6.56
C ALA A 9 0.20 2.01 7.65
N GLU A 10 1.26 1.33 8.08
CA GLU A 10 2.36 1.97 8.77
C GLU A 10 3.24 2.63 7.72
N THR A 11 3.69 3.86 7.98
CA THR A 11 4.55 4.60 7.07
C THR A 11 5.89 4.91 7.71
N THR A 12 6.94 4.90 6.91
CA THR A 12 8.25 5.42 7.28
C THR A 12 8.18 6.94 7.55
N PRO A 13 9.20 7.56 8.17
CA PRO A 13 9.22 9.00 8.41
C PRO A 13 9.09 9.87 7.16
N VAL A 14 9.45 9.33 6.00
CA VAL A 14 9.32 9.99 4.68
C VAL A 14 7.96 9.71 4.02
N GLY A 15 7.04 9.02 4.70
CA GLY A 15 5.67 8.80 4.26
C GLY A 15 5.49 7.68 3.24
N HIS A 16 6.44 6.75 3.11
CA HIS A 16 6.27 5.53 2.32
C HIS A 16 5.71 4.41 3.19
N PRO A 17 4.83 3.53 2.67
CA PRO A 17 4.33 2.41 3.44
C PRO A 17 5.46 1.41 3.77
N SER A 18 5.56 1.01 5.03
CA SER A 18 6.45 -0.05 5.53
C SER A 18 5.71 -1.35 5.82
N GLN A 19 4.43 -1.26 6.16
CA GLN A 19 3.56 -2.39 6.43
C GLN A 19 2.13 -2.05 6.07
N ILE A 20 1.42 -3.01 5.46
CA ILE A 20 -0.01 -2.91 5.14
C ILE A 20 -0.76 -3.97 5.93
N THR A 21 -1.85 -3.60 6.59
CA THR A 21 -2.68 -4.50 7.38
C THR A 21 -4.14 -4.40 6.93
N GLY A 22 -4.73 -5.53 6.56
CA GLY A 22 -6.11 -5.63 6.10
C GLY A 22 -6.78 -6.93 6.55
N ALA A 23 -7.97 -7.22 6.02
CA ALA A 23 -8.72 -8.44 6.33
C ALA A 23 -7.99 -9.70 5.85
N ARG A 24 -7.12 -9.54 4.84
CA ARG A 24 -6.25 -10.61 4.29
C ARG A 24 -4.98 -10.85 5.10
N GLY A 25 -4.77 -10.09 6.18
CA GLY A 25 -3.63 -10.21 7.07
C GLY A 25 -2.66 -9.04 6.96
N CYS A 26 -1.41 -9.30 7.34
CA CYS A 26 -0.36 -8.29 7.43
C CYS A 26 0.71 -8.56 6.35
N PHE A 27 0.98 -7.54 5.54
CA PHE A 27 1.94 -7.59 4.45
C PHE A 27 3.10 -6.64 4.75
N ARG A 28 4.30 -7.18 4.86
CA ARG A 28 5.50 -6.36 5.08
C ARG A 28 6.00 -5.82 3.76
N VAL A 29 6.13 -4.50 3.63
CA VAL A 29 6.68 -3.88 2.42
C VAL A 29 8.18 -4.09 2.40
N ARG A 30 8.68 -4.69 1.31
CA ARG A 30 10.11 -4.93 1.08
C ARG A 30 10.70 -3.85 0.20
N ARG A 31 9.93 -3.39 -0.80
CA ARG A 31 10.38 -2.38 -1.75
C ARG A 31 9.18 -1.62 -2.32
N VAL A 32 9.32 -0.31 -2.49
CA VAL A 32 8.43 0.48 -3.35
C VAL A 32 8.95 0.34 -4.78
N LEU A 33 8.15 -0.25 -5.66
CA LEU A 33 8.50 -0.43 -7.06
C LEU A 33 8.15 0.81 -7.86
N GLU A 34 6.95 1.35 -7.63
CA GLU A 34 6.46 2.56 -8.27
C GLU A 34 5.67 3.40 -7.25
N GLN A 35 5.76 4.70 -7.41
CA GLN A 35 4.94 5.67 -6.71
C GLN A 35 4.49 6.73 -7.71
N TRP A 36 3.21 7.06 -7.69
CA TRP A 36 2.72 8.24 -8.39
C TRP A 36 1.75 9.03 -7.52
N GLN A 37 1.69 10.32 -7.79
CA GLN A 37 0.75 11.25 -7.19
C GLN A 37 0.54 12.41 -8.16
N GLU A 38 -0.70 12.67 -8.58
CA GLU A 38 -1.02 13.94 -9.22
C GLU A 38 -1.15 15.03 -8.15
N PRO A 39 -0.83 16.31 -8.46
CA PRO A 39 -0.96 17.39 -7.49
C PRO A 39 -2.39 17.48 -6.92
N GLY A 40 -2.52 17.33 -5.61
CA GLY A 40 -3.82 17.34 -4.92
C GLY A 40 -4.54 15.99 -4.87
N GLU A 41 -4.03 14.96 -5.54
CA GLU A 41 -4.61 13.63 -5.54
C GLU A 41 -3.99 12.68 -4.50
N ALA A 42 -4.69 11.57 -4.29
CA ALA A 42 -4.23 10.42 -3.52
C ALA A 42 -2.94 9.84 -4.12
N ARG A 43 -2.10 9.28 -3.24
CA ARG A 43 -0.86 8.64 -3.66
C ARG A 43 -1.12 7.20 -3.99
N PHE A 44 -0.63 6.72 -5.12
CA PHE A 44 -0.61 5.30 -5.37
C PHE A 44 0.80 4.75 -5.20
N TYR A 45 0.85 3.52 -4.71
CA TYR A 45 2.07 2.75 -4.59
C TYR A 45 1.89 1.36 -5.19
N ARG A 46 2.86 0.96 -6.02
CA ARG A 46 3.09 -0.45 -6.36
C ARG A 46 4.23 -0.96 -5.49
N LEU A 47 3.96 -1.98 -4.70
CA LEU A 47 4.80 -2.45 -3.62
C LEU A 47 5.17 -3.91 -3.86
N GLN A 48 6.44 -4.24 -3.64
CA GLN A 48 6.84 -5.62 -3.38
C GLN A 48 6.64 -5.88 -1.89
N VAL A 49 5.82 -6.88 -1.57
CA VAL A 49 5.47 -7.25 -0.20
C VAL A 49 5.81 -8.71 0.09
N THR A 50 5.93 -9.03 1.38
CA THR A 50 5.95 -10.41 1.86
C THR A 50 4.62 -10.71 2.52
N THR A 51 3.97 -11.77 2.05
CA THR A 51 2.73 -12.33 2.60
C THR A 51 3.03 -13.68 3.28
N PRO A 52 2.10 -14.24 4.06
CA PRO A 52 2.25 -15.59 4.60
C PRO A 52 2.50 -16.67 3.54
N ASP A 53 1.95 -16.48 2.34
CA ASP A 53 2.07 -17.43 1.22
C ASP A 53 3.34 -17.22 0.38
N GLY A 54 4.11 -16.17 0.66
CA GLY A 54 5.33 -15.82 -0.08
C GLY A 54 5.40 -14.37 -0.54
N PRO A 55 6.40 -14.01 -1.37
CA PRO A 55 6.49 -12.69 -1.96
C PRO A 55 5.32 -12.43 -2.91
N ALA A 56 4.85 -11.18 -2.95
CA ALA A 56 3.76 -10.75 -3.81
C ALA A 56 3.96 -9.28 -4.20
N ILE A 57 3.22 -8.83 -5.20
CA ILE A 57 3.04 -7.42 -5.52
C ILE A 57 1.68 -6.95 -5.02
N ALA A 58 1.67 -5.79 -4.36
CA ALA A 58 0.47 -5.11 -3.87
C ALA A 58 0.38 -3.71 -4.47
N GLU A 59 -0.82 -3.34 -4.88
CA GLU A 59 -1.17 -1.98 -5.30
C GLU A 59 -2.05 -1.35 -4.24
N VAL A 60 -1.59 -0.23 -3.69
CA VAL A 60 -2.30 0.49 -2.63
C VAL A 60 -2.46 1.97 -3.00
N VAL A 61 -3.59 2.52 -2.61
CA VAL A 61 -3.85 3.96 -2.63
C VAL A 61 -3.79 4.45 -1.19
N GLY A 62 -2.92 5.42 -0.94
CA GLY A 62 -2.82 6.13 0.33
C GLY A 62 -3.30 7.57 0.20
N PRO A 63 -3.50 8.27 1.32
CA PRO A 63 -3.90 9.67 1.32
C PRO A 63 -2.86 10.55 0.62
N ALA A 64 -3.30 11.74 0.20
CA ALA A 64 -2.43 12.77 -0.35
C ALA A 64 -1.32 13.16 0.65
N ALA A 65 -0.24 13.75 0.12
CA ALA A 65 0.89 14.16 0.92
C ALA A 65 0.52 15.06 2.12
N GLY A 66 0.86 14.62 3.34
CA GLY A 66 0.58 15.37 4.57
C GLY A 66 -0.87 15.31 5.04
N ALA A 67 -1.74 14.55 4.37
CA ALA A 67 -3.11 14.31 4.80
C ALA A 67 -3.23 13.00 5.58
N ALA A 68 -4.03 13.03 6.66
CA ALA A 68 -4.55 11.81 7.26
C ALA A 68 -5.75 11.33 6.44
N GLY A 69 -5.80 10.03 6.12
CA GLY A 69 -6.90 9.47 5.34
C GLY A 69 -6.79 7.96 5.16
N PRO A 70 -7.84 7.33 4.62
CA PRO A 70 -7.89 5.88 4.48
C PRO A 70 -6.89 5.39 3.45
N TRP A 71 -6.28 4.23 3.72
CA TRP A 71 -5.55 3.47 2.73
C TRP A 71 -6.47 2.42 2.12
N THR A 72 -6.26 2.11 0.85
CA THR A 72 -7.06 1.11 0.13
C THR A 72 -6.15 0.18 -0.65
N LEU A 73 -6.27 -1.12 -0.41
CA LEU A 73 -5.65 -2.16 -1.21
C LEU A 73 -6.49 -2.37 -2.47
N ARG A 74 -5.93 -1.97 -3.61
CA ARG A 74 -6.58 -2.10 -4.91
C ARG A 74 -6.38 -3.50 -5.49
N ARG A 75 -5.18 -4.06 -5.34
CA ARG A 75 -4.85 -5.35 -5.95
C ARG A 75 -3.70 -6.02 -5.21
N ILE A 76 -3.74 -7.35 -5.17
CA ILE A 76 -2.59 -8.18 -4.77
C ILE A 76 -2.47 -9.39 -5.70
N TRP A 77 -1.24 -9.77 -6.01
CA TRP A 77 -0.91 -10.96 -6.80
C TRP A 77 0.52 -11.45 -6.50
N PRO A 78 0.81 -12.76 -6.63
CA PRO A 78 2.16 -13.31 -6.48
C PRO A 78 3.16 -12.71 -7.49
#